data_AF-A0A5S4ZP75-F1
#
_entry.id   AF-A0A5S4ZP75-F1
#
_cell.length_a   1.000
_cell.length_b   1.000
_cell.length_c   1.000
_cell.angle_alpha   90.00
_cell.angle_beta   90.00
_cell.angle_gamma   90.00
#
_symmetry.space_group_name_H-M   'P 1'
#
loop_
_entity.id
_entity.type
_entity.pdbx_description
1 polymer ?
#
loop_
_entity_poly.entity_id
_entity_poly.type
_entity_poly.pdbx_seq_one_letter_code
_entity_poly.pdbx_strand_id
1 'polypeptide(L)'
;MFCQLDQVKQVLDITSAVNDALRKKWDHPFDMAAYSLRAATVIWGLLVLDDYDVFMKQGAGQYWVELYIDGAIFIIMAIQPEKPGQGLPDIVFIPGEDALVECGLSGGADYEWRRDDCEEYFWQAVLDILNRDKNVCDILDEIENSW
;
A
#
# COMPACT_ATOMS: atom_id res chain seq x y z
N MET A 1 13.03 3.39 22.13
CA MET A 1 13.53 2.18 21.45
C MET A 1 12.30 1.48 20.94
N PHE A 2 11.93 1.73 19.68
CA PHE A 2 10.85 0.99 19.02
C PHE A 2 11.37 -0.43 18.76
N CYS A 3 10.64 -1.45 19.19
CA CYS A 3 11.01 -2.83 18.90
C CYS A 3 10.63 -3.14 17.45
N GLN A 4 11.37 -4.01 16.75
CA GLN A 4 11.03 -4.45 15.38
C GLN A 4 9.59 -5.00 15.28
N LEU A 5 9.09 -5.60 16.37
CA LEU A 5 7.70 -6.07 16.49
C LEU A 5 6.67 -4.94 16.39
N ASP A 6 6.98 -3.75 16.90
CA ASP A 6 6.09 -2.60 16.86
C ASP A 6 6.00 -2.03 15.42
N GLN A 7 7.14 -2.01 14.71
CA GLN A 7 7.19 -1.58 13.31
C GLN A 7 6.40 -2.52 12.40
N VAL A 8 6.61 -3.84 12.52
CA VAL A 8 5.86 -4.83 11.74
C VAL A 8 4.37 -4.74 12.02
N LYS A 9 3.97 -4.57 13.29
CA LYS A 9 2.56 -4.38 13.64
C LYS A 9 1.96 -3.15 12.96
N GLN A 10 2.65 -2.02 12.98
CA GLN A 10 2.19 -0.78 12.36
C GLN A 10 1.98 -0.96 10.85
N VAL A 11 2.92 -1.61 10.17
CA VAL A 11 2.80 -1.93 8.74
C VAL A 11 1.56 -2.80 8.49
N LEU A 12 1.37 -3.86 9.27
CA LEU A 12 0.21 -4.75 9.13
C LEU A 12 -1.13 -4.06 9.40
N ASP A 13 -1.18 -3.18 10.41
CA ASP A 13 -2.37 -2.37 10.73
C ASP A 13 -2.71 -1.45 9.54
N ILE A 14 -1.71 -0.82 8.91
CA ILE A 14 -1.89 0.01 7.70
C ILE A 14 -2.38 -0.84 6.53
N THR A 15 -1.73 -1.97 6.21
CA THR A 15 -2.12 -2.81 5.07
C THR A 15 -3.54 -3.35 5.24
N SER A 16 -3.92 -3.73 6.46
CA SER A 16 -5.27 -4.19 6.77
C SER A 16 -6.31 -3.08 6.60
N ALA A 17 -6.01 -1.87 7.09
CA ALA A 17 -6.93 -0.73 6.97
C ALA A 17 -7.17 -0.34 5.50
N VAL A 18 -6.10 -0.34 4.69
CA VAL A 18 -6.19 -0.04 3.25
C VAL A 18 -7.02 -1.10 2.53
N ASN A 19 -6.78 -2.38 2.79
CA ASN A 19 -7.54 -3.48 2.21
C ASN A 19 -9.04 -3.37 2.54
N ASP A 20 -9.36 -3.12 3.80
CA ASP A 20 -10.73 -2.96 4.27
C ASP A 20 -11.44 -1.74 3.66
N ALA A 21 -10.75 -0.61 3.58
CA ALA A 21 -11.29 0.61 2.97
C ALA A 21 -11.59 0.41 1.49
N LEU A 22 -10.64 -0.15 0.74
CA LEU A 22 -10.81 -0.45 -0.67
C LEU A 22 -11.97 -1.41 -0.89
N ARG A 23 -12.01 -2.53 -0.15
CA ARG A 23 -13.09 -3.54 -0.27
C ARG A 23 -14.48 -2.97 0.03
N LYS A 24 -14.61 -2.06 1.01
CA LYS A 24 -15.90 -1.45 1.37
C LYS A 24 -16.43 -0.48 0.33
N LYS A 25 -15.55 0.16 -0.44
CA LYS A 25 -15.88 1.28 -1.33
C LYS A 25 -15.66 0.97 -2.81
N TRP A 26 -15.24 -0.25 -3.16
CA TRP A 26 -15.02 -0.66 -4.55
C TRP A 26 -16.34 -0.96 -5.27
N ASP A 27 -16.75 -0.09 -6.18
CA ASP A 27 -18.06 -0.16 -6.86
C ASP A 27 -17.99 -0.46 -8.37
N HIS A 28 -16.85 -0.96 -8.86
CA HIS A 28 -16.60 -1.16 -10.29
C HIS A 28 -16.29 -2.62 -10.65
N PRO A 29 -16.44 -3.01 -11.95
CA PRO A 29 -15.83 -4.25 -12.41
C PRO A 29 -14.38 -4.29 -11.94
N PHE A 30 -14.00 -5.44 -11.42
CA PHE A 30 -12.82 -5.54 -10.60
C PHE A 30 -11.54 -5.37 -11.46
N ASP A 31 -10.88 -4.21 -11.31
CA ASP A 31 -9.66 -3.82 -12.04
C ASP A 31 -8.44 -3.86 -11.10
N MET A 32 -7.56 -4.83 -11.32
CA MET A 32 -6.35 -5.00 -10.51
C MET A 32 -5.34 -3.86 -10.66
N ALA A 33 -5.22 -3.26 -11.84
CA ALA A 33 -4.27 -2.17 -12.03
C ALA A 33 -4.70 -0.97 -11.19
N ALA A 34 -5.99 -0.65 -11.23
CA ALA A 34 -6.57 0.46 -10.48
C ALA A 34 -6.63 0.16 -8.97
N TYR A 35 -6.86 -1.10 -8.58
CA TYR A 35 -6.88 -1.52 -7.18
C TYR A 35 -5.49 -1.49 -6.55
N SER A 36 -4.49 -2.07 -7.24
CA SER A 36 -3.11 -2.07 -6.80
C SER A 36 -2.51 -0.67 -6.74
N LEU A 37 -2.84 0.21 -7.70
CA LEU A 37 -2.43 1.63 -7.67
C LEU A 37 -2.91 2.29 -6.37
N ARG A 38 -4.22 2.29 -6.12
CA ARG A 38 -4.79 2.93 -4.93
C ARG A 38 -4.24 2.34 -3.63
N ALA A 39 -4.09 1.02 -3.57
CA ALA A 39 -3.50 0.35 -2.42
C ALA A 39 -2.06 0.84 -2.18
N ALA A 40 -1.21 0.79 -3.20
CA ALA A 40 0.18 1.20 -3.11
C ALA A 40 0.31 2.69 -2.77
N THR A 41 -0.51 3.55 -3.38
CA THR A 41 -0.56 5.01 -3.14
C THR A 41 -0.81 5.33 -1.67
N VAL A 42 -1.83 4.72 -1.06
CA VAL A 42 -2.19 5.01 0.35
C VAL A 42 -1.18 4.41 1.31
N ILE A 43 -0.75 3.17 1.06
CA ILE A 43 0.24 2.47 1.90
C ILE A 43 1.56 3.23 1.90
N TRP A 44 2.07 3.60 0.72
CA TRP A 44 3.30 4.35 0.57
C TRP A 44 3.22 5.68 1.33
N GLY A 45 2.16 6.48 1.12
CA GLY A 45 2.06 7.78 1.77
C GLY A 45 1.96 7.70 3.29
N LEU A 46 1.23 6.73 3.84
CA LEU A 46 1.17 6.53 5.30
C LEU A 46 2.50 6.05 5.89
N LEU A 47 3.24 5.21 5.17
CA LEU A 47 4.58 4.77 5.58
C LEU A 47 5.59 5.92 5.55
N VAL A 48 5.58 6.77 4.52
CA VAL A 48 6.44 7.97 4.46
C VAL A 48 6.18 8.89 5.65
N LEU A 49 4.91 9.15 5.97
CA LEU A 49 4.54 9.97 7.13
C LEU A 49 4.98 9.40 8.47
N ASP A 50 5.12 8.07 8.55
CA ASP A 50 5.59 7.37 9.73
C ASP A 50 7.13 7.17 9.70
N ASP A 51 7.85 7.93 8.86
CA ASP A 51 9.31 7.95 8.70
C ASP A 51 9.94 6.62 8.21
N TYR A 52 9.20 5.82 7.44
CA TYR A 52 9.73 4.60 6.82
C TYR A 52 10.45 4.89 5.49
N ASP A 53 11.50 4.11 5.21
CA ASP A 53 12.18 4.11 3.92
C ASP A 53 11.40 3.22 2.93
N VAL A 54 10.63 3.88 2.05
CA VAL A 54 9.70 3.21 1.12
C VAL A 54 9.76 3.77 -0.29
N PHE A 55 9.60 2.87 -1.26
CA PHE A 55 9.56 3.20 -2.68
C PHE A 55 8.32 2.61 -3.32
N MET A 56 7.59 3.42 -4.08
CA MET A 56 6.51 2.93 -4.90
C MET A 56 7.05 2.43 -6.25
N LYS A 57 6.61 1.26 -6.68
CA LYS A 57 7.06 0.62 -7.92
C LYS A 57 5.89 0.28 -8.82
N GLN A 58 6.16 0.21 -10.12
CA GLN A 58 5.22 -0.22 -11.14
C GLN A 58 5.83 -1.25 -12.09
N GLY A 59 5.07 -2.29 -12.41
CA GLY A 59 5.48 -3.33 -13.36
C GLY A 59 4.34 -4.28 -13.70
N ALA A 60 4.33 -4.83 -14.92
CA ALA A 60 3.34 -5.82 -15.38
C ALA A 60 1.86 -5.46 -15.12
N GLY A 61 1.52 -4.16 -15.13
CA GLY A 61 0.15 -3.69 -14.86
C GLY A 61 -0.27 -3.68 -13.39
N GLN A 62 0.70 -3.78 -12.47
CA GLN A 62 0.49 -3.71 -11.03
C GLN A 62 1.42 -2.67 -10.39
N TYR A 63 1.04 -2.25 -9.19
CA TYR A 63 1.81 -1.36 -8.33
C TYR A 63 2.06 -2.03 -6.98
N TRP A 64 3.22 -1.76 -6.39
CA TRP A 64 3.59 -2.25 -5.07
C TRP A 64 4.47 -1.26 -4.33
N VAL A 65 4.65 -1.48 -3.03
CA VAL A 65 5.54 -0.71 -2.18
C VAL A 65 6.70 -1.61 -1.75
N GLU A 66 7.92 -1.16 -2.00
CA GLU A 66 9.12 -1.71 -1.38
C GLU A 66 9.38 -0.97 -0.07
N LEU A 67 9.50 -1.72 1.02
CA LEU A 67 9.74 -1.21 2.36
C LEU A 67 11.06 -1.75 2.89
N TYR A 68 11.92 -0.86 3.37
CA TYR A 68 13.24 -1.20 3.89
C TYR A 68 13.22 -1.08 5.43
N ILE A 69 13.37 -2.21 6.13
CA ILE A 69 13.45 -2.26 7.60
C ILE A 69 14.77 -2.93 7.97
N ASP A 70 15.65 -2.20 8.68
CA ASP A 70 16.95 -2.70 9.15
C ASP A 70 17.81 -3.37 8.07
N GLY A 71 17.74 -2.86 6.83
CA GLY A 71 18.48 -3.37 5.68
C GLY A 71 17.86 -4.59 5.00
N ALA A 72 16.69 -5.06 5.44
CA ALA A 72 15.88 -6.07 4.77
C ALA A 72 14.77 -5.43 3.93
N ILE A 73 14.50 -6.01 2.77
CA ILE A 73 13.46 -5.55 1.83
C ILE A 73 12.20 -6.38 2.05
N PHE A 74 11.08 -5.69 2.17
CA PHE A 74 9.75 -6.26 2.19
C PHE A 74 8.90 -5.65 1.08
N ILE A 75 7.99 -6.45 0.53
CA ILE A 75 7.08 -6.04 -0.53
C ILE A 75 5.66 -6.04 0.02
N ILE A 76 4.96 -4.94 -0.22
CA ILE A 76 3.54 -4.81 0.03
C ILE A 76 2.83 -4.69 -1.31
N MET A 77 1.95 -5.65 -1.64
CA MET A 77 1.27 -5.67 -2.93
C MET A 77 -0.16 -6.20 -2.84
N ALA A 78 -0.99 -5.80 -3.80
CA ALA A 78 -2.30 -6.41 -3.97
C ALA A 78 -2.20 -7.67 -4.84
N ILE A 79 -2.81 -8.77 -4.38
CA ILE A 79 -2.90 -10.03 -5.11
C ILE A 79 -4.35 -10.37 -5.43
N GLN A 80 -4.55 -10.95 -6.62
CA GLN A 80 -5.84 -11.51 -7.02
C GLN A 80 -5.97 -12.92 -6.46
N PRO A 81 -7.18 -13.38 -6.10
CA PRO A 81 -7.38 -14.77 -5.71
C PRO A 81 -7.05 -15.73 -6.86
N GLU A 82 -6.50 -16.90 -6.54
CA GLU A 82 -6.04 -17.89 -7.53
C GLU A 82 -7.12 -18.38 -8.51
N LYS A 83 -8.40 -18.27 -8.14
CA LYS A 83 -9.53 -18.75 -8.96
C LYS A 83 -10.45 -17.59 -9.34
N PRO A 84 -10.76 -17.40 -10.64
CA PRO A 84 -11.76 -16.43 -11.09
C PRO A 84 -13.09 -16.66 -10.36
N GLY A 85 -13.62 -15.61 -9.73
CA GLY A 85 -14.87 -15.66 -8.97
C GLY A 85 -14.76 -16.19 -7.53
N GLN A 86 -13.56 -16.50 -7.03
CA GLN A 86 -13.36 -16.83 -5.61
C GLN A 86 -12.75 -15.67 -4.84
N GLY A 87 -13.59 -14.78 -4.32
CA GLY A 87 -13.19 -13.80 -3.31
C GLY A 87 -12.76 -12.44 -3.84
N LEU A 88 -12.43 -11.56 -2.89
CA LEU A 88 -11.91 -10.22 -3.13
C LEU A 88 -10.38 -10.28 -3.10
N PRO A 89 -9.69 -9.37 -3.81
CA PRO A 89 -8.23 -9.25 -3.71
C PRO A 89 -7.80 -8.98 -2.30
N ASP A 90 -6.56 -9.36 -2.01
CA ASP A 90 -5.94 -9.15 -0.71
C ASP A 90 -4.67 -8.32 -0.86
N ILE A 91 -4.26 -7.69 0.24
CA ILE A 91 -2.98 -6.98 0.32
C ILE A 91 -2.06 -7.84 1.19
N VAL A 92 -0.93 -8.24 0.63
CA VAL A 92 0.06 -9.07 1.32
C VAL A 92 1.31 -8.28 1.66
N PHE A 93 1.94 -8.65 2.77
CA PHE A 93 3.24 -8.15 3.21
C PHE A 93 4.19 -9.34 3.32
N ILE A 94 5.20 -9.38 2.45
CA ILE A 94 6.09 -10.53 2.30
C ILE A 94 7.56 -10.10 2.16
N PRO A 95 8.53 -10.96 2.52
CA PRO A 95 9.94 -10.71 2.24
C PRO A 95 10.20 -10.54 0.72
N GLY A 96 11.14 -9.66 0.36
CA GLY A 96 11.44 -9.38 -1.05
C GLY A 96 11.99 -10.57 -1.84
N GLU A 97 12.71 -11.47 -1.18
CA GLU A 97 13.18 -12.72 -1.79
C GLU A 97 12.02 -13.66 -2.18
N ASP A 98 10.99 -13.74 -1.33
CA ASP A 98 9.81 -14.55 -1.59
C ASP A 98 8.92 -13.92 -2.65
N ALA A 99 8.77 -12.58 -2.64
CA ALA A 99 7.99 -11.85 -3.63
C ALA A 99 8.46 -12.07 -5.08
N LEU A 100 9.77 -12.18 -5.28
CA LEU A 100 10.36 -12.50 -6.58
C LEU A 100 9.96 -13.90 -7.06
N VAL A 101 9.96 -14.88 -6.15
CA VAL A 101 9.72 -16.29 -6.45
C VAL A 101 8.23 -16.58 -6.60
N GLU A 102 7.42 -16.07 -5.68
CA GLU A 102 5.99 -16.39 -5.57
C GLU A 102 5.12 -15.50 -6.46
N CYS A 103 5.50 -14.23 -6.63
CA CYS A 103 4.69 -13.25 -7.35
C CYS A 103 5.31 -12.82 -8.69
N GLY A 104 6.52 -13.28 -9.02
CA GLY A 104 7.18 -12.99 -10.29
C GLY A 104 7.55 -11.52 -10.49
N LEU A 105 7.69 -10.76 -9.40
CA LEU A 105 7.98 -9.32 -9.40
C LEU A 105 9.44 -9.04 -9.80
N SER A 106 9.79 -9.26 -11.06
CA SER A 106 11.12 -8.88 -11.58
C SER A 106 11.02 -7.63 -12.48
N GLY A 107 11.73 -6.56 -12.10
CA GLY A 107 11.97 -5.41 -12.99
C GLY A 107 10.91 -4.30 -12.97
N GLY A 108 10.30 -4.00 -11.83
CA GLY A 108 9.50 -2.78 -11.68
C GLY A 108 10.34 -1.51 -11.76
N ALA A 109 9.78 -0.46 -12.35
CA ALA A 109 10.36 0.88 -12.32
C ALA A 109 9.85 1.66 -11.12
N ASP A 110 10.65 2.61 -10.64
CA ASP A 110 10.22 3.60 -9.66
C ASP A 110 9.04 4.37 -10.21
N TYR A 111 7.98 4.44 -9.42
CA TYR A 111 6.79 5.20 -9.74
C TYR A 111 6.78 6.47 -8.90
N GLU A 112 6.67 7.61 -9.59
CA GLU A 112 6.54 8.92 -8.95
C GLU A 112 5.10 9.10 -8.47
N TRP A 113 4.92 9.08 -7.15
CA TRP A 113 3.62 9.23 -6.50
C TRP A 113 2.94 10.53 -6.89
N ARG A 114 1.61 10.49 -7.05
CA ARG A 114 0.78 11.67 -7.30
C ARG A 114 -0.40 11.69 -6.35
N ARG A 115 -0.75 12.90 -5.92
CA ARG A 115 -1.91 13.17 -5.06
C ARG A 115 -3.21 12.56 -5.60
N ASP A 116 -3.39 12.60 -6.92
CA ASP A 116 -4.61 12.17 -7.60
C ASP A 116 -4.65 10.67 -7.93
N ASP A 117 -3.63 9.88 -7.56
CA ASP A 117 -3.59 8.42 -7.83
C ASP A 117 -4.61 7.64 -7.00
N CYS A 118 -5.10 8.24 -5.91
CA CYS A 118 -6.16 7.68 -5.08
C CYS A 118 -7.11 8.78 -4.62
N GLU A 119 -8.40 8.54 -4.80
CA GLU A 119 -9.44 9.51 -4.46
C GLU A 119 -9.52 9.75 -2.95
N GLU A 120 -9.81 10.99 -2.56
CA GLU A 120 -9.87 11.43 -1.16
C GLU A 120 -10.78 10.56 -0.27
N TYR A 121 -11.86 9.99 -0.83
CA TYR A 121 -12.77 9.16 -0.04
C TYR A 121 -12.12 7.83 0.41
N PHE A 122 -11.16 7.29 -0.34
CA PHE A 122 -10.40 6.12 0.09
C PHE A 122 -9.42 6.49 1.20
N TRP A 123 -8.72 7.62 1.05
CA TRP A 123 -7.86 8.17 2.11
C TRP A 123 -8.63 8.37 3.41
N GLN A 124 -9.77 9.05 3.37
CA GLN A 124 -10.58 9.28 4.56
C GLN A 124 -11.03 7.96 5.20
N ALA A 125 -11.49 6.98 4.39
CA ALA A 125 -11.90 5.69 4.91
C ALA A 125 -10.76 4.93 5.62
N VAL A 126 -9.52 5.06 5.14
CA VAL A 126 -8.35 4.45 5.78
C VAL A 126 -8.01 5.17 7.09
N LEU A 127 -8.00 6.50 7.09
CA LEU A 127 -7.75 7.30 8.29
C LEU A 127 -8.78 7.01 9.39
N ASP A 128 -10.06 6.88 9.02
CA ASP A 128 -11.14 6.51 9.94
C ASP A 128 -10.90 5.13 10.57
N ILE A 129 -10.49 4.12 9.78
CA ILE A 129 -10.19 2.77 10.29
C ILE A 129 -8.99 2.79 11.23
N LEU A 130 -7.95 3.56 10.89
CA LEU A 130 -6.76 3.73 11.72
C LEU A 130 -6.99 4.64 12.94
N ASN A 131 -8.19 5.22 13.10
CA ASN A 131 -8.53 6.23 14.10
C ASN A 131 -7.53 7.42 14.11
N ARG A 132 -7.08 7.85 12.93
CA ARG A 132 -6.24 9.04 12.77
C ARG A 132 -7.15 10.25 12.53
N ASP A 133 -7.29 11.10 13.55
CA ASP A 133 -8.04 12.35 13.46
C ASP A 133 -7.20 13.44 12.76
N LYS A 134 -6.95 13.24 11.46
CA LYS A 134 -6.28 14.19 10.57
C LYS A 134 -7.13 14.39 9.32
N ASN A 135 -7.13 15.62 8.80
CA ASN A 135 -7.78 15.91 7.53
C ASN A 135 -6.97 15.30 6.36
N VAL A 136 -7.66 14.77 5.36
CA VAL A 136 -7.01 14.19 4.16
C VAL A 136 -6.13 15.21 3.44
N CYS A 137 -6.56 16.46 3.31
CA CYS A 137 -5.74 17.49 2.66
C CYS A 137 -4.44 17.74 3.41
N ASP A 138 -4.49 17.81 4.74
CA ASP A 138 -3.29 18.00 5.57
C ASP A 138 -2.32 16.82 5.41
N ILE A 139 -2.83 15.59 5.41
CA ILE A 139 -2.04 14.37 5.16
C ILE A 139 -1.36 14.41 3.80
N LEU A 140 -2.10 14.76 2.74
CA LEU A 140 -1.57 14.81 1.38
C LEU A 140 -0.54 15.93 1.21
N ASP A 141 -0.77 17.09 1.83
CA ASP A 141 0.18 18.20 1.84
C ASP A 141 1.46 17.81 2.63
N GLU A 142 1.33 17.13 3.77
CA GLU A 142 2.49 16.62 4.53
C GLU A 142 3.32 15.65 3.67
N ILE A 143 2.67 14.70 2.97
CA ILE A 143 3.34 13.76 2.07
C ILE A 143 4.09 14.49 0.96
N GLU A 144 3.45 15.45 0.28
CA GLU A 144 4.05 16.21 -0.82
C GLU A 144 5.30 17.01 -0.38
N ASN A 145 5.38 17.38 0.90
CA ASN A 145 6.53 18.11 1.47
C ASN A 145 7.58 17.20 2.14
N SER A 146 7.39 15.87 2.16
CA SER A 146 8.24 14.94 2.90
C SER A 146 9.41 14.34 2.09
N TRP A 147 9.54 14.66 0.79
CA TRP A 147 10.51 14.05 -0.12
C TRP A 147 11.09 15.04 -1.14
#